data_AF-A0A960TTU4-F1
#
_entry.id   AF-A0A960TTU4-F1
#
_cell.length_a   1.000
_cell.length_b   1.000
_cell.length_c   1.000
_cell.angle_alpha   90.00
_cell.angle_beta   90.00
_cell.angle_gamma   90.00
#
_symmetry.space_group_name_H-M   'P 1'
#
loop_
_entity.id
_entity.type
_entity.pdbx_description
1 polymer ?
#
loop_
_entity_poly.entity_id
_entity_poly.type
_entity_poly.pdbx_seq_one_letter_code
_entity_poly.pdbx_strand_id
1 'polypeptide(L)'
;HGLPPARGQEPDLSSAHDMALLGRELAHHDEALAWAVMDQVPFRGGAFLLTNPNPLVGKYRGLEGIKTGYHDDAGFCLTAAATQKGVRLISVVMGAPDNESRGRETTRLLSRGFAQYTRLTLVATAREPLPDPVAVKGGAVREVPLLYAAPLEVGVRKEQSESVRLEHRLPAKLDAPLAAGQVVGKAVATADGKVLGETPIIVAQDVEKGSFLQRLLHR
;
A
#
# COMPACT_ATOMS: atom_id res chain seq x y z
N HIS A 1 1.79 15.72 -22.28
CA HIS A 1 1.50 16.89 -21.41
C HIS A 1 0.00 17.16 -21.21
N GLY A 2 -0.92 16.42 -21.86
CA GLY A 2 -2.36 16.56 -21.60
C GLY A 2 -2.97 17.90 -22.05
N LEU A 3 -2.27 18.58 -22.98
CA LEU A 3 -2.77 19.76 -23.68
C LEU A 3 -3.06 19.35 -25.13
N PRO A 4 -3.90 20.12 -25.85
CA PRO A 4 -4.10 19.90 -27.28
C PRO A 4 -2.78 19.81 -28.04
N PRO A 5 -2.63 18.88 -28.99
CA PRO A 5 -1.43 18.79 -29.81
C PRO A 5 -1.26 20.06 -30.66
N ALA A 6 -0.02 20.51 -30.85
CA ALA A 6 0.27 21.55 -31.81
C ALA A 6 0.02 21.07 -33.25
N ARG A 7 -0.06 22.00 -34.21
CA ARG A 7 -0.24 21.64 -35.63
C ARG A 7 0.90 20.74 -36.10
N GLY A 8 0.55 19.54 -36.57
CA GLY A 8 1.51 18.54 -37.06
C GLY A 8 2.17 17.71 -35.95
N GLN A 9 1.72 17.85 -34.70
CA GLN A 9 2.15 17.02 -33.58
C GLN A 9 1.15 15.88 -33.36
N GLU A 10 1.66 14.68 -33.07
CA GLU A 10 0.83 13.57 -32.60
C GLU A 10 0.34 13.84 -31.16
N PRO A 11 -0.87 13.41 -30.80
CA PRO A 11 -1.39 13.57 -29.45
C PRO A 11 -0.61 12.69 -28.46
N ASP A 12 -0.36 13.24 -27.26
CA ASP A 12 0.09 12.44 -26.13
C ASP A 12 -1.09 11.62 -25.59
N LEU A 13 -0.97 10.29 -25.64
CA LEU A 13 -2.03 9.37 -25.22
C LEU A 13 -1.69 8.69 -23.89
N SER A 14 -2.72 8.37 -23.13
CA SER A 14 -2.67 7.55 -21.92
C SER A 14 -4.01 6.84 -21.75
N SER A 15 -4.07 5.87 -20.84
CA SER A 15 -5.29 5.13 -20.51
C SER A 15 -5.70 5.33 -19.05
N ALA A 16 -6.95 4.98 -18.73
CA ALA A 16 -7.41 4.99 -17.35
C ALA A 16 -6.57 4.05 -16.45
N HIS A 17 -6.09 2.93 -17.03
CA HIS A 17 -5.22 1.99 -16.34
C HIS A 17 -3.85 2.61 -16.05
N ASP A 18 -3.22 3.27 -17.02
CA ASP A 18 -1.88 3.86 -16.84
C ASP A 18 -1.93 5.03 -15.86
N MET A 19 -2.99 5.83 -15.91
CA MET A 19 -3.24 6.89 -14.93
C MET A 19 -3.47 6.32 -13.51
N ALA A 20 -4.09 5.15 -13.39
CA ALA A 20 -4.23 4.48 -12.09
C ALA A 20 -2.87 3.97 -11.57
N LEU A 21 -2.00 3.45 -12.45
CA LEU A 21 -0.63 3.07 -12.09
C LEU A 21 0.20 4.28 -11.64
N LEU A 22 0.13 5.38 -12.40
CA LEU A 22 0.81 6.62 -12.05
C LEU A 22 0.27 7.21 -10.73
N GLY A 23 -1.05 7.21 -10.54
CA GLY A 23 -1.66 7.64 -9.29
C GLY A 23 -1.24 6.76 -8.11
N ARG A 24 -1.03 5.45 -8.33
CA ARG A 24 -0.56 4.51 -7.30
C ARG A 24 0.86 4.83 -6.90
N GLU A 25 1.73 5.07 -7.87
CA GLU A 25 3.09 5.51 -7.59
C GLU A 25 3.10 6.82 -6.81
N LEU A 26 2.36 7.83 -7.28
CA LEU A 26 2.30 9.13 -6.62
C LEU A 26 1.78 9.05 -5.18
N ALA A 27 0.91 8.09 -4.88
CA ALA A 27 0.40 7.88 -3.53
C ALA A 27 1.47 7.48 -2.51
N HIS A 28 2.67 7.09 -2.94
CA HIS A 28 3.82 6.87 -2.06
C HIS A 28 4.59 8.15 -1.69
N HIS A 29 4.24 9.30 -2.27
CA HIS A 29 4.92 10.57 -2.09
C HIS A 29 4.04 11.56 -1.34
N ASP A 30 4.18 11.61 0.00
CA ASP A 30 3.33 12.41 0.88
C ASP A 30 3.32 13.92 0.54
N GLU A 31 4.46 14.46 0.10
CA GLU A 31 4.56 15.87 -0.34
C GLU A 31 3.67 16.14 -1.55
N ALA A 32 3.64 15.23 -2.53
CA ALA A 32 2.79 15.37 -3.71
C ALA A 32 1.30 15.31 -3.35
N LEU A 33 0.91 14.43 -2.43
CA LEU A 33 -0.47 14.34 -1.94
C LEU A 33 -0.87 15.60 -1.15
N ALA A 34 0.03 16.13 -0.32
CA ALA A 34 -0.19 17.37 0.42
C ALA A 34 -0.49 18.55 -0.54
N TRP A 35 0.22 18.62 -1.66
CA TRP A 35 -0.05 19.63 -2.69
C TRP A 35 -1.38 19.40 -3.43
N ALA A 36 -1.70 18.14 -3.73
CA ALA A 36 -2.89 17.79 -4.50
C ALA A 36 -4.23 18.16 -3.82
N VAL A 37 -4.23 18.33 -2.49
CA VAL A 37 -5.42 18.68 -1.70
C VAL A 37 -5.46 20.12 -1.21
N MET A 38 -4.45 20.95 -1.51
CA MET A 38 -4.53 22.37 -1.16
C MET A 38 -5.72 23.00 -1.88
N ASP A 39 -6.61 23.66 -1.13
CA ASP A 39 -7.80 24.29 -1.69
C ASP A 39 -7.43 25.52 -2.52
N GLN A 40 -6.61 26.41 -1.96
CA GLN A 40 -6.13 27.61 -2.63
C GLN A 40 -4.69 27.91 -2.28
N VAL A 41 -3.93 28.41 -3.25
CA VAL A 41 -2.55 28.87 -3.04
C VAL A 41 -2.31 30.25 -3.65
N PRO A 42 -1.59 31.16 -2.97
CA PRO A 42 -1.20 32.44 -3.55
C PRO A 42 -0.21 32.19 -4.69
N PHE A 43 -0.39 32.90 -5.80
CA PHE A 43 0.47 32.80 -6.96
C PHE A 43 1.01 34.17 -7.37
N ARG A 44 2.20 34.19 -7.98
CA ARG A 44 2.93 35.41 -8.38
C ARG A 44 2.98 36.46 -7.26
N GLY A 45 3.49 36.05 -6.09
CA GLY A 45 3.64 36.93 -4.93
C GLY A 45 2.33 37.36 -4.28
N GLY A 46 1.25 36.60 -4.47
CA GLY A 46 -0.07 36.91 -3.90
C GLY A 46 -0.95 37.79 -4.79
N ALA A 47 -0.57 38.00 -6.06
CA ALA A 47 -1.37 38.77 -7.01
C ALA A 47 -2.76 38.14 -7.26
N PHE A 48 -2.87 36.81 -7.15
CA PHE A 48 -4.15 36.10 -7.13
C PHE A 48 -4.02 34.73 -6.46
N LEU A 49 -5.17 34.15 -6.12
CA LEU A 49 -5.28 32.80 -5.57
C LEU A 49 -5.57 31.81 -6.70
N LEU A 50 -4.78 30.73 -6.77
CA LEU A 50 -5.07 29.57 -7.59
C LEU A 50 -5.96 28.63 -6.81
N THR A 51 -7.18 28.41 -7.28
CA THR A 51 -8.12 27.45 -6.69
C THR A 51 -7.91 26.06 -7.27
N ASN A 52 -8.04 25.05 -6.41
CA ASN A 52 -7.95 23.66 -6.82
C ASN A 52 -9.08 23.31 -7.80
N PRO A 53 -8.76 22.85 -9.01
CA PRO A 53 -9.78 22.49 -9.99
C PRO A 53 -10.50 21.16 -9.66
N ASN A 54 -10.05 20.40 -8.66
CA ASN A 54 -10.67 19.14 -8.26
C ASN A 54 -11.97 19.42 -7.47
N PRO A 55 -13.15 19.07 -8.02
CA PRO A 55 -14.43 19.40 -7.41
C PRO A 55 -14.67 18.70 -6.07
N LEU A 56 -13.83 17.72 -5.69
CA LEU A 56 -13.97 16.94 -4.46
C LEU A 56 -13.18 17.51 -3.27
N VAL A 57 -12.24 18.44 -3.51
CA VAL A 57 -11.42 19.03 -2.44
C VAL A 57 -12.33 19.76 -1.45
N GLY A 58 -12.10 19.52 -0.15
CA GLY A 58 -12.96 20.01 0.94
C GLY A 58 -14.34 19.36 1.05
N LYS A 59 -14.76 18.49 0.12
CA LYS A 59 -16.11 17.92 0.05
C LYS A 59 -16.16 16.41 0.24
N TYR A 60 -15.17 15.68 -0.29
CA TYR A 60 -15.12 14.22 -0.20
C TYR A 60 -14.26 13.76 0.98
N ARG A 61 -14.85 12.99 1.90
CA ARG A 61 -14.16 12.51 3.09
C ARG A 61 -12.99 11.58 2.72
N GLY A 62 -11.82 11.92 3.24
CA GLY A 62 -10.60 11.12 3.06
C GLY A 62 -9.96 11.30 1.69
N LEU A 63 -10.34 12.31 0.90
CA LEU A 63 -9.67 12.63 -0.35
C LEU A 63 -8.22 13.06 -0.11
N GLU A 64 -7.32 12.55 -0.93
CA GLU A 64 -5.87 12.83 -0.89
C GLU A 64 -5.34 13.42 -2.20
N GLY A 65 -6.22 13.63 -3.20
CA GLY A 65 -5.82 14.16 -4.51
C GLY A 65 -6.58 13.51 -5.66
N ILE A 66 -6.03 13.39 -6.87
CA ILE A 66 -4.67 13.78 -7.28
C ILE A 66 -4.71 14.87 -8.35
N LYS A 67 -5.32 14.62 -9.51
CA LYS A 67 -5.20 15.54 -10.64
C LYS A 67 -6.43 15.55 -11.54
N THR A 68 -6.79 16.74 -11.98
CA THR A 68 -7.79 16.99 -13.02
C THR A 68 -7.15 17.25 -14.39
N GLY A 69 -7.87 16.99 -15.48
CA GLY A 69 -7.50 17.41 -16.83
C GLY A 69 -8.73 17.81 -17.63
N TYR A 70 -8.56 18.73 -18.58
CA TYR A 70 -9.59 19.12 -19.53
C TYR A 70 -8.97 19.74 -20.79
N HIS A 71 -9.43 19.28 -21.94
CA HIS A 71 -9.49 20.04 -23.19
C HIS A 71 -10.63 19.46 -24.04
N ASP A 72 -11.03 20.17 -25.09
CA ASP A 72 -12.28 19.87 -25.82
C ASP A 72 -12.38 18.41 -26.30
N ASP A 73 -11.31 17.87 -26.88
CA ASP A 73 -11.30 16.47 -27.35
C ASP A 73 -11.18 15.41 -26.24
N ALA A 74 -10.58 15.74 -25.08
CA ALA A 74 -10.40 14.77 -23.99
C ALA A 74 -11.55 14.76 -22.97
N GLY A 75 -12.39 15.79 -22.97
CA GLY A 75 -13.41 16.02 -21.94
C GLY A 75 -12.82 16.21 -20.55
N PHE A 76 -13.65 16.07 -19.52
CA PHE A 76 -13.26 16.27 -18.13
C PHE A 76 -12.70 14.98 -17.52
N CYS A 77 -11.42 14.99 -17.16
CA CYS A 77 -10.71 13.85 -16.58
C CYS A 77 -10.34 14.11 -15.11
N LEU A 78 -10.40 13.09 -14.24
CA LEU A 78 -9.98 13.15 -12.84
C LEU A 78 -9.39 11.80 -12.42
N THR A 79 -8.14 11.83 -11.95
CA THR A 79 -7.53 10.77 -11.16
C THR A 79 -7.59 11.18 -9.70
N ALA A 80 -8.33 10.44 -8.88
CA ALA A 80 -8.51 10.75 -7.46
C ALA A 80 -8.04 9.60 -6.58
N ALA A 81 -7.34 9.95 -5.50
CA ALA A 81 -6.99 9.04 -4.42
C ALA A 81 -7.79 9.41 -3.17
N ALA A 82 -8.26 8.42 -2.44
CA ALA A 82 -8.87 8.62 -1.14
C ALA A 82 -8.56 7.45 -0.19
N THR A 83 -8.49 7.72 1.10
CA THR A 83 -8.31 6.73 2.16
C THR A 83 -9.50 6.71 3.11
N GLN A 84 -10.08 5.53 3.32
CA GLN A 84 -11.10 5.30 4.33
C GLN A 84 -10.85 3.97 5.03
N LYS A 85 -10.96 3.96 6.37
CA LYS A 85 -10.77 2.75 7.21
C LYS A 85 -9.46 2.00 6.90
N GLY A 86 -8.39 2.74 6.63
CA GLY A 86 -7.07 2.21 6.31
C GLY A 86 -6.91 1.58 4.92
N VAL A 87 -7.94 1.65 4.06
CA VAL A 87 -7.84 1.27 2.64
C VAL A 87 -7.72 2.54 1.83
N ARG A 88 -6.69 2.61 0.98
CA ARG A 88 -6.54 3.65 -0.05
C ARG A 88 -7.05 3.13 -1.38
N LEU A 89 -7.90 3.89 -2.05
CA LEU A 89 -8.41 3.58 -3.38
C LEU A 89 -8.08 4.71 -4.35
N ILE A 90 -7.84 4.32 -5.60
CA ILE A 90 -7.63 5.23 -6.71
C ILE A 90 -8.75 5.02 -7.71
N SER A 91 -9.36 6.11 -8.14
CA SER A 91 -10.35 6.13 -9.20
C SER A 91 -9.86 7.00 -10.34
N VAL A 92 -10.17 6.59 -11.56
CA VAL A 92 -9.86 7.34 -12.77
C VAL A 92 -11.11 7.47 -13.61
N VAL A 93 -11.50 8.70 -13.88
CA VAL A 93 -12.58 9.06 -14.80
C VAL A 93 -11.96 9.86 -15.93
N MET A 94 -12.27 9.51 -17.18
CA MET A 94 -11.81 10.20 -18.39
C MET A 94 -13.02 10.52 -19.28
N GLY A 95 -12.98 11.63 -20.01
CA GLY A 95 -14.01 11.96 -21.00
C GLY A 95 -15.39 12.29 -20.42
N ALA A 96 -15.48 12.77 -19.17
CA ALA A 96 -16.77 13.23 -18.67
C ALA A 96 -17.23 14.49 -19.41
N PRO A 97 -18.54 14.68 -19.64
CA PRO A 97 -19.06 15.81 -20.44
C PRO A 97 -18.91 17.16 -19.74
N ASP A 98 -18.86 17.16 -18.41
CA ASP A 98 -18.78 18.37 -17.61
C ASP A 98 -18.09 18.10 -16.25
N ASN A 99 -17.76 19.19 -15.54
CA ASN A 99 -17.06 19.12 -14.25
C ASN A 99 -17.89 18.44 -13.14
N GLU A 100 -19.21 18.62 -13.14
CA GLU A 100 -20.11 18.03 -12.14
C GLU A 100 -20.19 16.50 -12.34
N SER A 101 -20.39 16.06 -13.58
CA SER A 101 -20.43 14.67 -14.00
C SER A 101 -19.13 13.95 -13.63
N ARG A 102 -17.98 14.57 -13.86
CA ARG A 102 -16.68 14.03 -13.41
C ARG A 102 -16.63 13.80 -11.90
N GLY A 103 -17.05 14.80 -11.11
CA GLY A 103 -17.06 14.70 -9.65
C GLY A 103 -18.03 13.61 -9.15
N ARG A 104 -19.22 13.54 -9.74
CA ARG A 104 -20.26 12.54 -9.43
C ARG A 104 -19.78 11.12 -9.73
N GLU A 105 -19.20 10.87 -10.90
CA GLU A 105 -18.70 9.54 -11.28
C GLU A 105 -17.52 9.11 -10.40
N THR A 106 -16.60 10.03 -10.10
CA THR A 106 -15.49 9.74 -9.18
C THR A 106 -16.00 9.36 -7.79
N THR A 107 -16.96 10.13 -7.25
CA THR A 107 -17.63 9.85 -5.97
C THR A 107 -18.31 8.49 -5.99
N ARG A 108 -19.00 8.13 -7.08
CA ARG A 108 -19.68 6.84 -7.25
C ARG A 108 -18.68 5.68 -7.26
N LEU A 109 -17.58 5.79 -8.00
CA LEU A 109 -16.53 4.78 -8.07
C LEU A 109 -15.86 4.54 -6.72
N LEU A 110 -15.43 5.61 -6.04
CA LEU A 110 -14.80 5.52 -4.72
C LEU A 110 -15.77 4.93 -3.69
N SER A 111 -17.03 5.39 -3.66
CA SER A 111 -18.05 4.87 -2.74
C SER A 111 -18.31 3.38 -2.96
N ARG A 112 -18.44 2.95 -4.22
CA ARG A 112 -18.57 1.53 -4.56
C ARG A 112 -17.33 0.74 -4.13
N GLY A 113 -16.14 1.28 -4.33
CA GLY A 113 -14.89 0.68 -3.88
C GLY A 113 -14.86 0.48 -2.38
N PHE A 114 -15.07 1.52 -1.57
CA PHE A 114 -15.07 1.41 -0.11
C PHE A 114 -16.21 0.52 0.44
N ALA A 115 -17.30 0.35 -0.31
CA ALA A 115 -18.34 -0.62 0.03
C ALA A 115 -17.89 -2.08 -0.18
N GLN A 116 -16.95 -2.32 -1.10
CA GLN A 116 -16.51 -3.67 -1.50
C GLN A 116 -15.18 -4.10 -0.86
N TYR A 117 -14.32 -3.15 -0.49
CA TYR A 117 -13.01 -3.44 0.08
C TYR A 117 -12.99 -3.25 1.60
N THR A 118 -12.16 -4.04 2.27
CA THR A 118 -11.88 -3.94 3.70
C THR A 118 -10.40 -4.15 3.94
N ARG A 119 -9.94 -3.70 5.11
CA ARG A 119 -8.59 -3.94 5.59
C ARG A 119 -8.62 -5.12 6.55
N LEU A 120 -7.69 -6.05 6.39
CA LEU A 120 -7.44 -7.13 7.33
C LEU A 120 -6.07 -6.94 7.96
N THR A 121 -6.03 -7.07 9.28
CA THR A 121 -4.79 -7.06 10.05
C THR A 121 -4.41 -8.50 10.35
N LEU A 122 -3.27 -8.93 9.81
CA LEU A 122 -2.74 -10.28 9.97
C LEU A 122 -1.66 -10.34 11.05
N VAL A 123 -0.92 -9.24 11.21
CA VAL A 123 0.03 -9.00 12.30
C VAL A 123 -0.23 -7.58 12.78
N ALA A 124 -0.55 -7.42 14.06
CA ALA A 124 -1.04 -6.16 14.61
C ALA A 124 0.08 -5.18 14.95
N THR A 125 1.20 -5.68 15.48
CA THR A 125 2.29 -4.84 15.97
C THR A 125 3.65 -5.33 15.52
N ALA A 126 4.62 -4.41 15.44
CA ALA A 126 6.01 -4.79 15.28
C ALA A 126 6.45 -5.60 16.50
N ARG A 127 7.30 -6.60 16.27
CA ARG A 127 7.83 -7.51 17.29
C ARG A 127 6.77 -8.38 17.98
N GLU A 128 5.60 -8.55 17.37
CA GLU A 128 4.61 -9.53 17.82
C GLU A 128 5.22 -10.95 17.74
N PRO A 129 5.12 -11.79 18.79
CA PRO A 129 5.64 -13.15 18.76
C PRO A 129 4.93 -14.06 17.77
N LEU A 130 5.68 -15.00 17.16
CA LEU A 130 5.08 -16.13 16.47
C LEU A 130 4.51 -17.15 17.49
N PRO A 131 3.47 -17.93 17.12
CA PRO A 131 2.91 -18.95 18.00
C PRO A 131 3.93 -20.03 18.39
N ASP A 132 4.74 -20.46 17.42
CA ASP A 132 5.68 -21.57 17.57
C ASP A 132 7.14 -21.07 17.47
N PRO A 133 8.02 -21.49 18.39
CA PRO A 133 9.46 -21.26 18.25
C PRO A 133 10.05 -22.18 17.16
N VAL A 134 11.27 -21.87 16.71
CA VAL A 134 11.98 -22.71 15.71
C VAL A 134 13.17 -23.40 16.34
N ALA A 135 13.35 -24.68 16.00
CA ALA A 135 14.46 -25.49 16.49
C ALA A 135 15.82 -24.90 16.09
N VAL A 136 16.76 -24.89 17.04
CA VAL A 136 18.12 -24.40 16.86
C VAL A 136 19.10 -25.56 16.92
N LYS A 137 19.83 -25.76 15.83
CA LYS A 137 20.91 -26.72 15.73
C LYS A 137 22.19 -26.14 16.30
N GLY A 138 22.82 -26.89 17.19
CA GLY A 138 24.11 -26.53 17.79
C GLY A 138 24.09 -25.31 18.71
N GLY A 139 22.91 -24.82 19.11
CA GLY A 139 22.75 -23.69 20.02
C GLY A 139 22.82 -24.08 21.50
N ALA A 140 23.03 -23.08 22.35
CA ALA A 140 22.92 -23.21 23.80
C ALA A 140 21.49 -23.55 24.24
N VAL A 141 20.50 -23.21 23.42
CA VAL A 141 19.09 -23.59 23.53
C VAL A 141 18.67 -24.52 22.38
N ARG A 142 17.58 -25.26 22.57
CA ARG A 142 17.01 -26.18 21.57
C ARG A 142 16.12 -25.50 20.55
N GLU A 143 15.51 -24.39 20.94
CA GLU A 143 14.52 -23.65 20.17
C GLU A 143 14.66 -22.16 20.49
N VAL A 144 14.29 -21.30 19.55
CA VAL A 144 14.32 -19.85 19.71
C VAL A 144 12.97 -19.24 19.32
N PRO A 145 12.41 -18.35 20.15
CA PRO A 145 11.22 -17.59 19.76
C PRO A 145 11.53 -16.67 18.58
N LEU A 146 10.55 -16.51 17.70
CA LEU A 146 10.62 -15.61 16.57
C LEU A 146 9.56 -14.50 16.70
N LEU A 147 9.82 -13.38 16.04
CA LEU A 147 8.93 -12.22 16.05
C LEU A 147 8.67 -11.77 14.61
N TYR A 148 7.49 -11.20 14.35
CA TYR A 148 7.29 -10.43 13.12
C TYR A 148 8.03 -9.10 13.22
N ALA A 149 8.82 -8.73 12.20
CA ALA A 149 9.62 -7.51 12.23
C ALA A 149 8.75 -6.24 12.16
N ALA A 150 7.61 -6.30 11.47
CA ALA A 150 6.68 -5.20 11.28
C ALA A 150 5.22 -5.70 11.22
N PRO A 151 4.23 -4.81 11.48
CA PRO A 151 2.82 -5.12 11.24
C PRO A 151 2.59 -5.52 9.79
N LEU A 152 1.58 -6.35 9.57
CA LEU A 152 1.18 -6.79 8.23
C LEU A 152 -0.33 -6.69 8.09
N GLU A 153 -0.74 -5.87 7.13
CA GLU A 153 -2.13 -5.56 6.88
C GLU A 153 -2.35 -5.50 5.38
N VAL A 154 -3.49 -6.01 4.93
CA VAL A 154 -3.80 -6.15 3.51
C VAL A 154 -5.19 -5.61 3.22
N GLY A 155 -5.31 -4.88 2.11
CA GLY A 155 -6.59 -4.46 1.56
C GLY A 155 -7.13 -5.54 0.62
N VAL A 156 -8.31 -6.08 0.93
CA VAL A 156 -8.94 -7.14 0.13
C VAL A 156 -10.41 -6.83 -0.14
N ARG A 157 -10.98 -7.48 -1.15
CA ARG A 157 -12.43 -7.51 -1.29
C ARG A 157 -13.04 -8.24 -0.09
N LYS A 158 -14.18 -7.76 0.40
CA LYS A 158 -14.87 -8.36 1.55
C LYS A 158 -15.11 -9.86 1.37
N GLU A 159 -15.54 -10.27 0.18
CA GLU A 159 -15.76 -11.67 -0.19
C GLU A 159 -14.48 -12.54 -0.17
N GLN A 160 -13.31 -11.94 -0.39
CA GLN A 160 -12.02 -12.64 -0.35
C GLN A 160 -11.45 -12.73 1.06
N SER A 161 -12.03 -12.05 2.05
CA SER A 161 -11.45 -11.96 3.40
C SER A 161 -11.22 -13.32 4.05
N GLU A 162 -12.16 -14.25 3.86
CA GLU A 162 -12.10 -15.59 4.42
C GLU A 162 -11.09 -16.50 3.69
N SER A 163 -10.65 -16.14 2.49
CA SER A 163 -9.64 -16.86 1.71
C SER A 163 -8.21 -16.45 2.10
N VAL A 164 -8.04 -15.34 2.81
CA VAL A 164 -6.71 -14.85 3.18
C VAL A 164 -6.04 -15.83 4.14
N ARG A 165 -4.80 -16.18 3.85
CA ARG A 165 -3.94 -17.03 4.66
C ARG A 165 -2.64 -16.29 4.95
N LEU A 166 -2.07 -16.56 6.13
CA LEU A 166 -0.73 -16.11 6.48
C LEU A 166 0.20 -17.33 6.51
N GLU A 167 1.07 -17.43 5.52
CA GLU A 167 2.03 -18.53 5.37
C GLU A 167 3.38 -18.13 5.95
N HIS A 168 3.90 -18.89 6.92
CA HIS A 168 5.28 -18.72 7.39
C HIS A 168 6.25 -19.48 6.48
N ARG A 169 7.14 -18.76 5.81
CA ARG A 169 8.23 -19.31 5.01
C ARG A 169 9.52 -19.27 5.83
N LEU A 170 9.70 -20.31 6.63
CA LEU A 170 10.81 -20.48 7.57
C LEU A 170 11.59 -21.77 7.27
N PRO A 171 12.91 -21.82 7.55
CA PRO A 171 13.64 -23.08 7.53
C PRO A 171 13.19 -23.99 8.68
N ALA A 172 13.30 -25.30 8.50
CA ALA A 172 12.88 -26.28 9.52
C ALA A 172 13.74 -26.23 10.80
N LYS A 173 15.01 -25.81 10.69
CA LYS A 173 15.92 -25.56 11.81
C LYS A 173 16.79 -24.34 11.49
N LEU A 174 17.23 -23.63 12.52
CA LEU A 174 18.20 -22.54 12.45
C LEU A 174 19.54 -23.00 13.02
N ASP A 175 20.66 -22.56 12.44
CA ASP A 175 21.99 -22.89 12.96
C ASP A 175 22.50 -21.79 13.90
N ALA A 176 23.02 -22.17 15.07
CA ALA A 176 23.67 -21.23 15.97
C ALA A 176 25.07 -20.82 15.47
N PRO A 177 25.53 -19.58 15.73
CA PRO A 177 24.90 -18.58 16.58
C PRO A 177 23.84 -17.76 15.83
N LEU A 178 22.86 -17.24 16.57
CA LEU A 178 21.82 -16.34 16.07
C LEU A 178 21.85 -15.03 16.83
N ALA A 179 21.66 -13.90 16.15
CA ALA A 179 21.56 -12.59 16.77
C ALA A 179 20.10 -12.13 16.88
N ALA A 180 19.74 -11.44 17.96
CA ALA A 180 18.45 -10.80 18.11
C ALA A 180 18.21 -9.82 16.94
N GLY A 181 17.05 -9.89 16.31
CA GLY A 181 16.73 -9.09 15.13
C GLY A 181 17.25 -9.65 13.80
N GLN A 182 18.02 -10.74 13.80
CA GLN A 182 18.42 -11.41 12.57
C GLN A 182 17.18 -11.90 11.81
N VAL A 183 17.07 -11.55 10.53
CA VAL A 183 16.01 -12.04 9.65
C VAL A 183 16.29 -13.50 9.30
N VAL A 184 15.30 -14.36 9.54
CA VAL A 184 15.41 -15.82 9.33
C VAL A 184 14.33 -16.38 8.40
N GLY A 185 13.41 -15.53 7.94
CA GLY A 185 12.38 -15.87 6.97
C GLY A 185 11.37 -14.76 6.85
N LYS A 186 10.16 -15.11 6.39
CA LYS A 186 9.06 -14.15 6.22
C LYS A 186 7.69 -14.78 6.39
N ALA A 187 6.73 -13.97 6.80
CA ALA A 187 5.32 -14.30 6.77
C ALA A 187 4.69 -13.65 5.54
N VAL A 188 4.00 -14.45 4.72
CA VAL A 188 3.44 -14.03 3.44
C VAL A 188 1.92 -14.14 3.49
N ALA A 189 1.23 -13.03 3.29
CA ALA A 189 -0.21 -13.00 3.13
C ALA A 189 -0.58 -13.44 1.71
N THR A 190 -1.40 -14.49 1.58
CA THR A 190 -1.86 -15.02 0.30
C THR A 190 -3.39 -15.08 0.23
N ALA A 191 -3.95 -14.87 -0.96
CA ALA A 191 -5.36 -15.13 -1.24
C ALA A 191 -5.48 -15.57 -2.70
N ASP A 192 -6.25 -16.64 -2.96
CA ASP A 192 -6.46 -17.19 -4.30
C ASP A 192 -5.15 -17.41 -5.09
N GLY A 193 -4.09 -17.85 -4.39
CA GLY A 193 -2.76 -18.08 -4.98
C GLY A 193 -1.94 -16.81 -5.27
N LYS A 194 -2.42 -15.62 -4.91
CA LYS A 194 -1.70 -14.34 -5.08
C LYS A 194 -1.14 -13.85 -3.77
N VAL A 195 0.08 -13.31 -3.82
CA VAL A 195 0.71 -12.62 -2.68
C VAL A 195 0.10 -11.23 -2.54
N LEU A 196 -0.40 -10.93 -1.34
CA LEU A 196 -1.01 -9.64 -0.99
C LEU A 196 -0.04 -8.73 -0.23
N GLY A 197 0.93 -9.31 0.48
CA GLY A 197 1.92 -8.59 1.27
C GLY A 197 2.80 -9.57 2.06
N GLU A 198 3.89 -9.08 2.62
CA GLU A 198 4.79 -9.87 3.45
C GLU A 198 5.44 -9.03 4.55
N THR A 199 5.81 -9.68 5.65
CA THR A 199 6.61 -9.08 6.73
C THR A 199 7.77 -10.01 7.08
N PRO A 200 9.00 -9.48 7.32
CA PRO A 200 10.12 -10.30 7.76
C PRO A 200 9.86 -10.97 9.11
N ILE A 201 10.44 -12.14 9.33
CA ILE A 201 10.46 -12.82 10.63
C ILE A 201 11.88 -12.76 11.17
N ILE A 202 12.02 -12.33 12.42
CA ILE A 202 13.29 -12.08 13.09
C ILE A 202 13.44 -12.91 14.36
N VAL A 203 14.69 -13.17 14.76
CA VAL A 203 15.02 -13.85 16.01
C VAL A 203 14.72 -12.94 17.21
N ALA A 204 14.07 -13.46 18.25
CA ALA A 204 13.69 -12.66 19.41
C ALA A 204 14.88 -12.25 20.32
N GLN A 205 15.88 -13.12 20.41
CA GLN A 205 17.01 -13.00 21.34
C GLN A 205 18.27 -13.67 20.79
N ASP A 206 19.45 -13.28 21.30
CA ASP A 206 20.70 -13.93 20.93
C ASP A 206 20.71 -15.40 21.35
N VAL A 207 21.26 -16.25 20.47
CA VAL A 207 21.50 -17.68 20.74
C VAL A 207 22.95 -17.98 20.41
N GLU A 208 23.74 -18.15 21.46
CA GLU A 208 25.13 -18.58 21.35
C GLU A 208 25.25 -20.05 20.95
N LYS A 209 26.45 -20.43 20.49
CA LYS A 209 26.78 -21.85 20.29
C LYS A 209 26.71 -22.60 21.63
N GLY A 210 26.16 -23.81 21.58
CA GLY A 210 26.12 -24.68 22.75
C GLY A 210 27.52 -25.21 23.11
N SER A 211 27.67 -25.63 24.37
CA SER A 211 28.81 -26.46 24.81
C SER A 211 28.89 -27.76 24.01
N PHE A 212 30.00 -28.51 24.11
CA PHE A 212 30.20 -29.75 23.35
C PHE A 212 29.05 -30.77 23.54
N LEU A 213 28.59 -30.97 24.79
CA LEU A 213 27.47 -31.87 25.11
C LEU A 213 26.15 -31.38 24.50
N GLN A 214 25.87 -30.07 24.59
CA GLN A 214 24.66 -29.47 24.01
C GLN A 214 24.65 -29.57 22.49
N ARG A 215 25.80 -29.37 21.82
CA ARG A 215 25.91 -29.53 20.37
C ARG A 215 25.68 -30.97 19.89
N LEU A 216 26.00 -31.97 20.72
CA LEU A 216 25.71 -33.37 20.42
C LEU A 216 24.22 -33.71 20.60
N LEU A 217 23.58 -33.14 21.64
CA LEU A 217 22.17 -33.33 21.95
C LEU A 217 21.22 -32.52 21.05
N HIS A 218 21.66 -31.37 20.53
CA HIS A 218 20.88 -30.44 19.70
C HIS A 218 21.23 -30.57 18.20
N ARG A 219 21.48 -31.80 17.72
CA ARG A 219 21.79 -32.08 16.31
C ARG A 219 20.56 -32.09 15.39
#